data_AF-A0A1F4TKH9-F1
#
_entry.id   AF-A0A1F4TKH9-F1
#
_cell.length_a   1.000
_cell.length_b   1.000
_cell.length_c   1.000
_cell.angle_alpha   90.00
_cell.angle_beta   90.00
_cell.angle_gamma   90.00
#
_symmetry.space_group_name_H-M   'P 1'
#
loop_
_entity.id
_entity.type
_entity.pdbx_description
1 polymer ?
#
loop_
_entity_poly.entity_id
_entity_poly.type
_entity_poly.pdbx_seq_one_letter_code
_entity_poly.pdbx_strand_id
1 'polypeptide(L)'
;MLIVTDAAILPIRPQVRQYLEQKGFPNTRRNRAIVARRFKGNALIATPKMLRLLAGETYARLALQRLGLLAPAGTIIMADEKIAESASKTSAVSTAIMGRKEQQDATIVFPNDKGGAVIDGMGGHSGGAIAARLAAQELAKIDTSINRETRLRKNIEKAIKAANQAIIDYIIEHAIEVLYREQGTIITKKDACKFLVAYNKFREAVALDPDLEPNEEAGMMLFLKQKGVPVDMGCCFALGIRLDNKLITYWNGDVRGYLKGSTSTIQLITLDHNFVVNSVWRGQNSARTATSWGIDEGEWEQRQTTPPFEADLFIQFAHTSGFTRMKTIGDSISTLLGPYNLRSEEPRFFESAETEIENGDTFILASDGYDKADILNRLMLLSGSAKDQVEALRQELPTQVQGHDNSTVYLQQF
;
A
#
# COMPACT_ATOMS: atom_id res chain seq x y z
N MET A 1 24.99 0.17 29.70
CA MET A 1 25.60 -0.82 28.79
C MET A 1 24.57 -1.92 28.54
N LEU A 2 23.87 -1.83 27.41
CA LEU A 2 22.86 -2.79 26.98
C LEU A 2 23.56 -3.74 26.02
N ILE A 3 23.67 -5.02 26.36
CA ILE A 3 24.21 -6.04 25.45
C ILE A 3 23.02 -6.88 24.99
N VAL A 4 22.70 -6.79 23.70
CA VAL A 4 21.73 -7.66 23.04
C VAL A 4 22.56 -8.53 22.09
N THR A 5 22.54 -9.85 22.29
CA THR A 5 23.16 -10.80 21.37
C THR A 5 22.11 -11.74 20.82
N ASP A 6 22.14 -11.93 19.50
CA ASP A 6 21.35 -12.94 18.80
C ASP A 6 21.82 -14.38 19.14
N ALA A 7 20.92 -15.32 18.88
CA ALA A 7 20.86 -16.69 19.38
C ALA A 7 22.17 -17.51 19.30
N ALA A 8 22.65 -17.98 20.45
CA ALA A 8 23.33 -19.25 20.69
C ALA A 8 23.58 -19.38 22.20
N ILE A 9 23.60 -20.60 22.75
CA ILE A 9 23.96 -20.83 24.15
C ILE A 9 25.44 -20.45 24.34
N LEU A 10 25.70 -19.19 24.70
CA LEU A 10 27.03 -18.76 25.13
C LEU A 10 27.11 -18.80 26.67
N PRO A 11 28.26 -19.21 27.24
CA PRO A 11 28.44 -19.29 28.68
C PRO A 11 28.37 -17.89 29.32
N ILE A 12 27.55 -17.77 30.36
CA ILE A 12 27.40 -16.54 31.16
C ILE A 12 28.76 -16.21 31.80
N ARG A 13 29.23 -14.97 31.63
CA ARG A 13 30.48 -14.49 32.25
C ARG A 13 30.41 -14.59 33.79
N PRO A 14 31.50 -14.94 34.50
CA PRO A 14 31.51 -15.19 35.95
C PRO A 14 30.92 -14.06 36.81
N GLN A 15 31.11 -12.81 36.39
CA GLN A 15 30.63 -11.61 37.10
C GLN A 15 29.09 -11.53 37.15
N VAL A 16 28.39 -12.00 36.12
CA VAL A 16 26.92 -12.02 36.07
C VAL A 16 26.37 -13.17 36.92
N ARG A 17 27.09 -14.30 36.99
CA ARG A 17 26.74 -15.43 37.88
C ARG A 17 26.76 -15.00 39.35
N GLN A 18 27.84 -14.35 39.78
CA GLN A 18 28.02 -13.91 41.16
C GLN A 18 26.93 -12.91 41.61
N TYR A 19 26.50 -12.02 40.72
CA TYR A 19 25.42 -11.07 41.00
C TYR A 19 24.05 -11.74 41.18
N LEU A 20 23.74 -12.79 40.40
CA LEU A 20 22.46 -13.50 40.49
C LEU A 20 22.37 -14.38 41.74
N GLU A 21 23.48 -15.01 42.14
CA GLU A 21 23.58 -15.79 43.38
C GLU A 21 23.40 -14.91 44.62
N GLN A 22 23.98 -13.71 44.62
CA GLN A 22 23.79 -12.71 45.69
C GLN A 22 22.34 -12.21 45.82
N LYS A 23 21.50 -12.39 44.80
CA LYS A 23 20.08 -12.00 44.79
C LYS A 23 19.12 -13.18 44.99
N GLY A 24 19.63 -14.36 45.32
CA GLY A 24 18.81 -15.53 45.70
C GLY A 24 18.13 -16.24 44.53
N PHE A 25 18.58 -16.02 43.28
CA PHE A 25 18.00 -16.70 42.12
C PHE A 25 18.74 -18.02 41.87
N PRO A 26 18.08 -19.19 42.02
CA PRO A 26 18.71 -20.48 41.81
C PRO A 26 19.04 -20.71 40.33
N ASN A 27 20.26 -21.17 40.09
CA ASN A 27 20.82 -21.43 38.77
C ASN A 27 20.26 -22.75 38.19
N THR A 28 19.03 -22.69 37.67
CA THR A 28 18.43 -23.82 36.94
C THR A 28 18.50 -23.58 35.43
N ARG A 29 18.64 -24.66 34.63
CA ARG A 29 18.66 -24.59 33.15
C ARG A 29 17.45 -23.85 32.54
N ARG A 30 16.36 -23.68 33.31
CA ARG A 30 15.13 -22.98 32.90
C ARG A 30 15.15 -21.45 33.06
N ASN A 31 16.09 -20.86 33.81
CA ASN A 31 16.10 -19.42 34.10
C ASN A 31 16.92 -18.57 33.11
N ARG A 32 16.98 -18.95 31.83
CA ARG A 32 17.70 -18.21 30.80
C ARG A 32 16.80 -17.20 30.08
N ALA A 33 16.38 -16.15 30.80
CA ALA A 33 16.05 -14.83 30.25
C ALA A 33 15.42 -13.98 31.35
N ILE A 34 16.19 -13.09 31.97
CA ILE A 34 15.65 -12.01 32.80
C ILE A 34 16.43 -10.74 32.48
N VAL A 35 15.75 -9.72 31.96
CA VAL A 35 16.25 -8.34 31.90
C VAL A 35 15.22 -7.48 32.63
N ALA A 36 15.65 -6.83 33.72
CA ALA A 36 14.83 -5.89 34.47
C ALA A 36 15.27 -4.45 34.17
N ARG A 37 14.34 -3.58 33.77
CA ARG A 37 14.50 -2.12 33.87
C ARG A 37 13.48 -1.61 34.88
N ARG A 38 13.96 -0.83 35.85
CA ARG A 38 13.19 -0.34 37.01
C ARG A 38 12.27 0.80 36.55
N PHE A 39 10.98 0.54 36.42
CA PHE A 39 9.94 1.58 36.49
C PHE A 39 9.15 1.36 37.78
N LYS A 40 8.99 2.44 38.54
CA LYS A 40 8.28 2.58 39.83
C LYS A 40 7.44 1.35 40.25
N GLY A 41 8.08 0.41 40.95
CA GLY A 41 7.41 -0.53 41.84
C GLY A 41 6.93 -1.87 41.30
N ASN A 42 6.79 -2.10 39.99
CA ASN A 42 6.29 -3.38 39.46
C ASN A 42 7.24 -4.01 38.42
N ALA A 43 7.65 -5.26 38.64
CA ALA A 43 8.45 -6.02 37.69
C ALA A 43 7.56 -6.60 36.58
N LEU A 44 7.78 -6.18 35.33
CA LEU A 44 7.11 -6.75 34.17
C LEU A 44 7.93 -7.91 33.61
N ILE A 45 7.35 -9.11 33.53
CA ILE A 45 7.95 -10.24 32.82
C ILE A 45 7.58 -10.08 31.35
N ALA A 46 8.54 -9.64 30.52
CA ALA A 46 8.35 -9.45 29.09
C ALA A 46 9.02 -10.58 28.30
N THR A 47 8.29 -11.22 27.39
CA THR A 47 8.86 -12.16 26.43
C THR A 47 9.74 -11.42 25.39
N PRO A 48 10.64 -12.10 24.66
CA PRO A 48 11.39 -11.49 23.56
C PRO A 48 10.49 -10.78 22.53
N LYS A 49 9.26 -11.28 22.32
CA LYS A 49 8.24 -10.64 21.47
C LYS A 49 7.76 -9.31 22.07
N MET A 50 7.56 -9.24 23.39
CA MET A 50 7.23 -8.00 24.10
C MET A 50 8.40 -7.00 24.14
N LEU A 51 9.65 -7.47 24.15
CA LEU A 51 10.82 -6.58 24.08
C LEU A 51 11.00 -5.95 22.68
N ARG A 52 10.63 -6.66 21.59
CA ARG A 52 10.56 -6.07 20.25
C ARG A 52 9.52 -4.95 20.16
N LEU A 53 8.40 -5.12 20.87
CA LEU A 53 7.37 -4.08 21.02
C LEU A 53 7.85 -2.89 21.87
N LEU A 54 8.65 -3.14 22.92
CA LEU A 54 9.09 -2.10 23.87
C LEU A 54 10.34 -1.31 23.45
N ALA A 55 11.24 -1.91 22.65
CA ALA A 55 12.45 -1.24 22.16
C ALA A 55 12.26 -0.54 20.82
N GLY A 56 11.09 -0.68 20.18
CA GLY A 56 10.81 -0.21 18.83
C GLY A 56 11.72 -0.90 17.83
N GLU A 57 11.18 -1.81 17.02
CA GLU A 57 11.87 -2.45 15.89
C GLU A 57 12.65 -1.44 15.03
N THR A 58 12.12 -0.22 14.93
CA THR A 58 12.72 0.98 14.31
C THR A 58 14.09 1.34 14.86
N TYR A 59 14.31 1.38 16.19
CA TYR A 59 15.57 1.82 16.79
C TYR A 59 16.71 0.80 16.58
N ALA A 60 16.40 -0.49 16.71
CA ALA A 60 17.37 -1.56 16.43
C ALA A 60 17.77 -1.58 14.94
N ARG A 61 16.80 -1.38 14.05
CA ARG A 61 17.04 -1.33 12.60
C ARG A 61 17.86 -0.11 12.18
N LEU A 62 17.56 1.07 12.74
CA LEU A 62 18.35 2.29 12.55
C LEU A 62 19.80 2.14 13.04
N ALA A 63 20.01 1.47 14.18
CA ALA A 63 21.36 1.19 14.68
C ALA A 63 22.14 0.25 13.75
N LEU A 64 21.51 -0.81 13.25
CA LEU A 64 22.12 -1.75 12.31
C LEU A 64 22.39 -1.11 10.93
N GLN A 65 21.52 -0.22 10.45
CA GLN A 65 21.74 0.58 9.24
C GLN A 65 22.92 1.54 9.39
N ARG A 66 23.03 2.24 10.52
CA ARG A 66 24.18 3.12 10.82
C ARG A 66 25.51 2.37 10.89
N LEU A 67 25.48 1.07 11.20
CA LEU A 67 26.64 0.19 11.20
C LEU A 67 26.92 -0.45 9.83
N GLY A 68 26.10 -0.18 8.80
CA GLY A 68 26.24 -0.79 7.47
C GLY A 68 25.89 -2.28 7.41
N LEU A 69 25.24 -2.80 8.46
CA LEU A 69 24.91 -4.23 8.60
C LEU A 69 23.53 -4.59 8.01
N LEU A 70 22.72 -3.57 7.69
CA LEU A 70 21.45 -3.73 6.97
C LEU A 70 21.41 -2.73 5.82
N ALA A 71 20.87 -3.16 4.68
CA ALA A 71 20.56 -2.25 3.60
C ALA A 71 19.62 -1.13 4.10
N PRO A 72 19.81 0.13 3.63
CA PRO A 72 18.87 1.20 3.94
C PRO A 72 17.47 0.80 3.46
N ALA A 73 16.49 0.92 4.34
CA ALA A 73 15.08 0.71 3.99
C ALA A 73 14.57 1.96 3.27
N GLY A 74 13.51 1.82 2.48
CA GLY A 74 12.78 2.96 1.96
C GLY A 74 12.33 3.88 3.11
N THR A 75 12.37 5.19 2.89
CA THR A 75 11.81 6.15 3.83
C THR A 75 10.33 6.26 3.58
N ILE A 76 9.51 5.90 4.57
CA ILE A 76 8.06 6.03 4.50
C ILE A 76 7.70 7.44 4.92
N ILE A 77 6.94 8.13 4.08
CA ILE A 77 6.39 9.45 4.34
C ILE A 77 4.89 9.25 4.54
N MET A 78 4.46 9.38 5.80
CA MET A 78 3.04 9.43 6.17
C MET A 78 2.66 10.90 6.31
N ALA A 79 1.65 11.36 5.58
CA ALA A 79 1.34 12.79 5.49
C ALA A 79 0.42 13.33 6.63
N ASP A 80 0.45 12.66 7.79
CA ASP A 80 -0.18 13.17 9.04
C ASP A 80 0.59 14.38 9.62
N GLU A 81 1.82 14.62 9.19
CA GLU A 81 2.57 15.82 9.53
C GLU A 81 2.36 16.87 8.43
N LYS A 82 1.93 18.10 8.81
CA LYS A 82 1.82 19.28 7.95
C LYS A 82 2.84 19.23 6.79
N ILE A 83 2.36 18.85 5.60
CA ILE A 83 3.09 18.79 4.31
C ILE A 83 4.52 18.24 4.52
N ALA A 84 4.65 16.92 4.57
CA ALA A 84 5.96 16.29 4.68
C ALA A 84 6.77 16.45 3.37
N GLU A 85 7.58 17.52 3.32
CA GLU A 85 8.56 17.73 2.27
C GLU A 85 9.80 16.86 2.54
N SER A 86 9.88 15.74 1.84
CA SER A 86 11.10 14.94 1.76
C SER A 86 11.65 15.08 0.35
N ALA A 87 12.69 15.91 0.20
CA ALA A 87 13.36 16.11 -1.07
C ALA A 87 14.80 15.56 -1.01
N SER A 88 15.16 14.71 -1.96
CA SER A 88 16.56 14.55 -2.38
C SER A 88 16.85 15.60 -3.47
N LYS A 89 18.09 15.64 -4.00
CA LYS A 89 18.38 16.52 -5.15
C LYS A 89 17.54 16.19 -6.38
N THR A 90 17.09 14.94 -6.49
CA THR A 90 16.46 14.39 -7.69
C THR A 90 15.03 13.93 -7.44
N SER A 91 14.59 13.77 -6.19
CA SER A 91 13.22 13.36 -5.85
C SER A 91 12.52 14.36 -4.93
N ALA A 92 11.21 14.47 -5.08
CA ALA A 92 10.36 15.31 -4.24
C ALA A 92 8.96 14.69 -4.09
N VAL A 93 8.29 15.01 -2.98
CA VAL A 93 6.95 14.52 -2.65
C VAL A 93 6.09 15.69 -2.20
N SER A 94 4.85 15.75 -2.68
CA SER A 94 3.80 16.61 -2.11
C SER A 94 2.58 15.78 -1.77
N THR A 95 1.95 16.14 -0.66
CA THR A 95 0.76 15.51 -0.12
C THR A 95 -0.21 16.59 0.35
N ALA A 96 -1.49 16.36 0.13
CA ALA A 96 -2.57 17.24 0.55
C ALA A 96 -3.77 16.44 1.04
N ILE A 97 -4.43 16.95 2.08
CA ILE A 97 -5.72 16.45 2.55
C ILE A 97 -6.77 17.44 2.04
N MET A 98 -7.48 17.10 0.96
CA MET A 98 -8.54 17.95 0.42
C MET A 98 -9.89 17.30 0.66
N GLY A 99 -10.81 17.99 1.33
CA GLY A 99 -12.19 17.49 1.56
C GLY A 99 -12.34 16.26 2.47
N ARG A 100 -11.25 15.57 2.81
CA ARG A 100 -11.21 14.39 3.70
C ARG A 100 -10.92 14.77 5.15
N LYS A 101 -11.22 13.85 6.07
CA LYS A 101 -10.98 14.01 7.52
C LYS A 101 -9.54 13.70 7.93
N GLU A 102 -8.86 12.86 7.16
CA GLU A 102 -7.52 12.37 7.43
C GLU A 102 -6.79 12.16 6.11
N GLN A 103 -5.46 11.96 6.18
CA GLN A 103 -4.67 11.52 5.05
C GLN A 103 -4.73 10.00 4.93
N GLN A 104 -5.24 9.50 3.81
CA GLN A 104 -5.31 8.07 3.53
C GLN A 104 -4.21 7.58 2.58
N ASP A 105 -3.45 8.50 1.99
CA ASP A 105 -2.29 8.19 1.16
C ASP A 105 -1.00 7.98 1.98
N ALA A 106 -0.09 7.20 1.41
CA ALA A 106 1.29 7.05 1.87
C ALA A 106 2.25 7.10 0.69
N THR A 107 3.49 7.53 0.95
CA THR A 107 4.56 7.54 -0.06
C THR A 107 5.82 6.88 0.47
N ILE A 108 6.59 6.26 -0.42
CA ILE A 108 7.93 5.73 -0.13
C ILE A 108 8.93 6.40 -1.05
N VAL A 109 10.04 6.85 -0.49
CA VAL A 109 11.24 7.22 -1.26
C VAL A 109 12.30 6.15 -1.03
N PHE A 110 12.68 5.44 -2.08
CA PHE A 110 13.73 4.43 -2.00
C PHE A 110 15.12 5.08 -1.93
N PRO A 111 16.07 4.49 -1.20
CA PRO A 111 17.38 5.09 -0.99
C PRO A 111 18.19 5.20 -2.29
N ASN A 112 19.19 6.09 -2.28
CA ASN A 112 20.12 6.31 -3.40
C ASN A 112 19.41 6.65 -4.73
N ASP A 113 18.31 7.41 -4.66
CA ASP A 113 17.51 7.81 -5.80
C ASP A 113 17.12 6.60 -6.67
N LYS A 114 16.77 5.48 -6.02
CA LYS A 114 16.39 4.24 -6.70
C LYS A 114 14.94 4.23 -7.16
N GLY A 115 14.10 5.17 -6.78
CA GLY A 115 12.67 5.12 -7.09
C GLY A 115 11.79 5.58 -5.94
N GLY A 116 10.49 5.39 -6.12
CA GLY A 116 9.50 5.66 -5.08
C GLY A 116 8.22 4.84 -5.28
N ALA A 117 7.29 5.01 -4.35
CA ALA A 117 5.96 4.43 -4.41
C ALA A 117 4.93 5.41 -3.88
N VAL A 118 3.75 5.44 -4.48
CA VAL A 118 2.54 6.08 -3.96
C VAL A 118 1.53 4.98 -3.65
N ILE A 119 0.94 5.05 -2.47
CA ILE A 119 -0.05 4.10 -1.97
C ILE A 119 -1.26 4.92 -1.57
N ASP A 120 -2.41 4.64 -2.17
CA ASP A 120 -3.64 5.38 -2.00
C ASP A 120 -4.63 4.51 -1.21
N GLY A 121 -4.93 4.92 0.01
CA GLY A 121 -5.86 4.21 0.89
C GLY A 121 -7.29 4.53 0.52
N MET A 122 -8.09 3.52 0.19
CA MET A 122 -9.44 3.73 -0.36
C MET A 122 -10.30 4.71 0.46
N GLY A 123 -10.67 5.81 -0.20
CA GLY A 123 -11.58 6.83 0.30
C GLY A 123 -12.95 6.27 0.68
N GLY A 124 -13.51 6.74 1.80
CA GLY A 124 -14.88 6.40 2.23
C GLY A 124 -15.07 5.03 2.88
N HIS A 125 -14.04 4.17 2.87
CA HIS A 125 -14.02 2.93 3.63
C HIS A 125 -13.29 3.12 4.97
N SER A 126 -13.81 2.50 6.03
CA SER A 126 -13.10 2.47 7.32
C SER A 126 -11.76 1.76 7.15
N GLY A 127 -10.66 2.46 7.42
CA GLY A 127 -9.31 1.87 7.46
C GLY A 127 -8.41 2.11 6.25
N GLY A 128 -8.77 2.98 5.29
CA GLY A 128 -7.91 3.33 4.15
C GLY A 128 -6.49 3.76 4.56
N ALA A 129 -6.39 4.71 5.50
CA ALA A 129 -5.10 5.14 6.07
C ALA A 129 -4.30 4.01 6.74
N ILE A 130 -4.99 3.05 7.36
CA ILE A 130 -4.36 1.88 8.01
C ILE A 130 -3.82 0.94 6.93
N ALA A 131 -4.61 0.66 5.90
CA ALA A 131 -4.22 -0.19 4.79
C ALA A 131 -3.00 0.37 4.04
N ALA A 132 -3.04 1.67 3.67
CA ALA A 132 -1.92 2.33 3.00
C ALA A 132 -0.65 2.31 3.85
N ARG A 133 -0.76 2.53 5.17
CA ARG A 133 0.37 2.45 6.11
C ARG A 133 0.96 1.05 6.20
N LEU A 134 0.14 0.02 6.34
CA LEU A 134 0.59 -1.38 6.39
C LEU A 134 1.28 -1.78 5.09
N ALA A 135 0.70 -1.42 3.94
CA ALA A 135 1.31 -1.65 2.64
C ALA A 135 2.65 -0.93 2.51
N ALA A 136 2.71 0.35 2.88
CA ALA A 136 3.94 1.13 2.82
C ALA A 136 5.06 0.54 3.68
N GLN A 137 4.72 0.02 4.87
CA GLN A 137 5.67 -0.64 5.77
C GLN A 137 6.31 -1.89 5.18
N GLU A 138 5.54 -2.70 4.44
CA GLU A 138 6.06 -3.90 3.79
C GLU A 138 6.82 -3.57 2.50
N LEU A 139 6.30 -2.66 1.68
CA LEU A 139 6.96 -2.21 0.44
C LEU A 139 8.29 -1.50 0.71
N ALA A 140 8.41 -0.75 1.81
CA ALA A 140 9.67 -0.11 2.19
C ALA A 140 10.79 -1.10 2.55
N LYS A 141 10.48 -2.40 2.68
CA LYS A 141 11.46 -3.48 2.91
C LYS A 141 12.07 -4.02 1.61
N ILE A 142 11.66 -3.53 0.44
CA ILE A 142 12.28 -3.88 -0.84
C ILE A 142 13.77 -3.52 -0.80
N ASP A 143 14.62 -4.48 -1.16
CA ASP A 143 16.06 -4.31 -1.22
C ASP A 143 16.47 -3.77 -2.59
N THR A 144 16.57 -2.45 -2.70
CA THR A 144 16.94 -1.76 -3.94
C THR A 144 18.44 -1.82 -4.27
N SER A 145 19.24 -2.50 -3.43
CA SER A 145 20.65 -2.78 -3.75
C SER A 145 20.82 -3.99 -4.69
N ILE A 146 19.74 -4.74 -4.93
CA ILE A 146 19.74 -5.88 -5.84
C ILE A 146 19.87 -5.39 -7.30
N ASN A 147 21.05 -5.54 -7.88
CA ASN A 147 21.33 -5.15 -9.28
C ASN A 147 20.96 -6.24 -10.31
N ARG A 148 20.50 -7.43 -9.88
CA ARG A 148 20.05 -8.47 -10.81
C ARG A 148 18.55 -8.40 -10.97
N GLU A 149 18.09 -8.01 -12.16
CA GLU A 149 16.67 -7.78 -12.48
C GLU A 149 15.75 -8.91 -12.00
N THR A 150 16.05 -10.17 -12.34
CA THR A 150 15.22 -11.32 -11.91
C THR A 150 15.10 -11.46 -10.39
N ARG A 151 16.14 -11.09 -9.64
CA ARG A 151 16.12 -11.13 -8.17
C ARG A 151 15.37 -9.92 -7.60
N LEU A 152 15.53 -8.75 -8.21
CA LEU A 152 14.81 -7.53 -7.82
C LEU A 152 13.31 -7.71 -8.03
N ARG A 153 12.87 -8.18 -9.20
CA ARG A 153 11.46 -8.50 -9.47
C ARG A 153 10.86 -9.45 -8.43
N LYS A 154 11.53 -10.57 -8.15
CA LYS A 154 11.10 -11.50 -7.08
C LYS A 154 11.04 -10.85 -5.70
N ASN A 155 11.95 -9.92 -5.40
CA ASN A 155 11.94 -9.20 -4.14
C ASN A 155 10.75 -8.23 -4.04
N ILE A 156 10.44 -7.51 -5.12
CA ILE A 156 9.27 -6.63 -5.24
C ILE A 156 7.98 -7.46 -5.09
N GLU A 157 7.81 -8.53 -5.86
CA GLU A 157 6.62 -9.40 -5.78
C GLU A 157 6.41 -9.99 -4.38
N LYS A 158 7.50 -10.37 -3.71
CA LYS A 158 7.46 -10.84 -2.33
C LYS A 158 6.98 -9.74 -1.37
N ALA A 159 7.45 -8.51 -1.54
CA ALA A 159 7.03 -7.37 -0.73
C ALA A 159 5.57 -7.00 -0.96
N ILE A 160 5.08 -7.02 -2.21
CA ILE A 160 3.66 -6.79 -2.54
C ILE A 160 2.78 -7.86 -1.90
N LYS A 161 3.16 -9.15 -1.97
CA LYS A 161 2.44 -10.24 -1.29
C LYS A 161 2.43 -10.06 0.23
N ALA A 162 3.55 -9.62 0.82
CA ALA A 162 3.62 -9.34 2.25
C ALA A 162 2.72 -8.15 2.65
N ALA A 163 2.67 -7.09 1.83
CA ALA A 163 1.78 -5.95 2.01
C ALA A 163 0.31 -6.38 2.05
N ASN A 164 -0.13 -7.19 1.07
CA ASN A 164 -1.48 -7.73 1.02
C ASN A 164 -1.81 -8.55 2.27
N GLN A 165 -0.89 -9.44 2.66
CA GLN A 165 -1.07 -10.28 3.84
C GLN A 165 -1.15 -9.48 5.14
N ALA A 166 -0.35 -8.41 5.29
CA ALA A 166 -0.38 -7.56 6.48
C ALA A 166 -1.75 -6.89 6.68
N ILE A 167 -2.39 -6.44 5.59
CA ILE A 167 -3.74 -5.87 5.62
C ILE A 167 -4.76 -6.95 6.04
N ILE A 168 -4.71 -8.14 5.43
CA ILE A 168 -5.61 -9.25 5.76
C ILE A 168 -5.44 -9.69 7.23
N ASP A 169 -4.20 -9.83 7.69
CA ASP A 169 -3.89 -10.22 9.07
C ASP A 169 -4.45 -9.21 10.07
N TYR A 170 -4.37 -7.91 9.77
CA TYR A 170 -4.94 -6.87 10.61
C TYR A 170 -6.47 -7.01 10.72
N ILE A 171 -7.18 -7.23 9.60
CA ILE A 171 -8.64 -7.44 9.61
C ILE A 171 -9.00 -8.65 10.47
N ILE A 172 -8.30 -9.77 10.28
CA ILE A 172 -8.54 -11.02 11.00
C ILE A 172 -8.33 -10.83 12.51
N GLU A 173 -7.24 -10.20 12.92
CA GLU A 173 -6.91 -10.02 14.33
C GLU A 173 -7.97 -9.15 15.04
N HIS A 174 -8.43 -8.09 14.39
CA HIS A 174 -9.51 -7.23 14.92
C HIS A 174 -10.86 -7.94 14.92
N ALA A 175 -11.16 -8.75 13.90
CA ALA A 175 -12.37 -9.56 13.85
C ALA A 175 -12.43 -10.55 15.02
N ILE A 176 -11.33 -11.26 15.29
CA ILE A 176 -11.23 -12.20 16.41
C ILE A 176 -11.45 -11.47 17.75
N GLU A 177 -10.80 -10.32 17.95
CA GLU A 177 -10.93 -9.53 19.17
C GLU A 177 -12.39 -9.08 19.40
N VAL A 178 -13.04 -8.55 18.37
CA VAL A 178 -14.42 -8.07 18.47
C VAL A 178 -15.40 -9.21 18.69
N LEU A 179 -15.26 -10.36 18.01
CA LEU A 179 -16.15 -11.51 18.23
C LEU A 179 -16.01 -12.07 19.66
N TYR A 180 -14.78 -12.13 20.17
CA TYR A 180 -14.54 -12.55 21.54
C TYR A 180 -15.20 -11.58 22.53
N ARG A 181 -15.04 -10.27 22.33
CA ARG A 181 -15.59 -9.25 23.23
C ARG A 181 -17.12 -9.17 23.19
N GLU A 182 -17.72 -9.18 22.00
CA GLU A 182 -19.15 -8.93 21.82
C GLU A 182 -20.02 -10.19 21.98
N GLN A 183 -19.47 -11.38 21.67
CA GLN A 183 -20.23 -12.64 21.67
C GLN A 183 -19.65 -13.71 22.61
N GLY A 184 -18.45 -13.50 23.17
CA GLY A 184 -17.74 -14.55 23.91
C GLY A 184 -17.25 -15.70 23.04
N THR A 185 -17.35 -15.56 21.71
CA THR A 185 -17.02 -16.60 20.74
C THR A 185 -15.51 -16.62 20.50
N ILE A 186 -14.89 -17.78 20.69
CA ILE A 186 -13.49 -18.01 20.31
C ILE A 186 -13.49 -18.60 18.92
N ILE A 187 -13.00 -17.84 17.93
CA ILE A 187 -12.79 -18.31 16.57
C ILE A 187 -11.29 -18.40 16.25
N THR A 188 -10.92 -19.27 15.31
CA THR A 188 -9.53 -19.35 14.84
C THR A 188 -9.27 -18.35 13.71
N LYS A 189 -7.98 -18.09 13.39
CA LYS A 189 -7.62 -17.33 12.19
C LYS A 189 -8.21 -17.94 10.91
N LYS A 190 -8.28 -19.27 10.84
CA LYS A 190 -8.87 -19.99 9.70
C LYS A 190 -10.35 -19.69 9.54
N ASP A 191 -11.09 -19.57 10.65
CA ASP A 191 -12.52 -19.26 10.62
C ASP A 191 -12.75 -17.79 10.20
N ALA A 192 -11.96 -16.86 10.74
CA ALA A 192 -11.99 -15.46 10.32
C ALA A 192 -11.68 -15.31 8.81
N CYS A 193 -10.69 -16.04 8.29
CA CYS A 193 -10.41 -16.06 6.85
C CYS A 193 -11.62 -16.53 6.04
N LYS A 194 -12.31 -17.60 6.47
CA LYS A 194 -13.51 -18.11 5.77
C LYS A 194 -14.60 -17.05 5.75
N PHE A 195 -14.85 -16.39 6.87
CA PHE A 195 -15.84 -15.31 6.95
C PHE A 195 -15.52 -14.18 5.98
N LEU A 196 -14.24 -13.76 5.92
CA LEU A 196 -13.80 -12.72 5.00
C LEU A 196 -13.95 -13.16 3.52
N VAL A 197 -13.63 -14.42 3.18
CA VAL A 197 -13.85 -14.97 1.83
C VAL A 197 -15.34 -14.99 1.47
N ALA A 198 -16.19 -15.46 2.39
CA ALA A 198 -17.64 -15.50 2.17
C ALA A 198 -18.22 -14.10 1.99
N TYR A 199 -17.74 -13.13 2.78
CA TYR A 199 -18.13 -11.74 2.69
C TYR A 199 -17.79 -11.11 1.35
N ASN A 200 -16.59 -11.33 0.82
CA ASN A 200 -16.22 -10.78 -0.50
C ASN A 200 -17.05 -11.39 -1.62
N LYS A 201 -17.28 -12.71 -1.59
CA LYS A 201 -18.20 -13.37 -2.54
C LYS A 201 -19.60 -12.82 -2.45
N PHE A 202 -20.09 -12.58 -1.23
CA PHE A 202 -21.39 -11.98 -1.00
C PHE A 202 -21.46 -10.55 -1.57
N ARG A 203 -20.45 -9.71 -1.33
CA ARG A 203 -20.38 -8.36 -1.90
C ARG A 203 -20.41 -8.36 -3.42
N GLU A 204 -19.63 -9.25 -4.05
CA GLU A 204 -19.65 -9.44 -5.50
C GLU A 204 -21.07 -9.85 -5.98
N ALA A 205 -21.70 -10.79 -5.28
CA ALA A 205 -23.04 -11.26 -5.65
C ALA A 205 -24.13 -10.21 -5.45
N VAL A 206 -24.07 -9.40 -4.39
CA VAL A 206 -25.03 -8.29 -4.13
C VAL A 206 -24.97 -7.21 -5.20
N ALA A 207 -23.81 -7.00 -5.82
CA ALA A 207 -23.71 -6.08 -6.95
C ALA A 207 -24.52 -6.57 -8.18
N LEU A 208 -24.78 -7.88 -8.28
CA LEU A 208 -25.60 -8.50 -9.32
C LEU A 208 -27.07 -8.65 -8.90
N ASP A 209 -27.31 -8.91 -7.62
CA ASP A 209 -28.64 -9.09 -7.03
C ASP A 209 -28.73 -8.32 -5.70
N PRO A 210 -29.25 -7.07 -5.72
CA PRO A 210 -29.34 -6.24 -4.51
C PRO A 210 -30.21 -6.81 -3.39
N ASP A 211 -31.12 -7.74 -3.71
CA ASP A 211 -32.02 -8.39 -2.76
C ASP A 211 -31.42 -9.69 -2.17
N LEU A 212 -30.19 -10.04 -2.56
CA LEU A 212 -29.50 -11.22 -2.06
C LEU A 212 -29.19 -11.07 -0.56
N GLU A 213 -29.70 -12.02 0.23
CA GLU A 213 -29.41 -12.11 1.66
C GLU A 213 -28.04 -12.76 1.92
N PRO A 214 -27.28 -12.28 2.93
CA PRO A 214 -26.00 -12.87 3.30
C PRO A 214 -26.20 -14.26 3.90
N ASN A 215 -25.31 -15.19 3.55
CA ASN A 215 -25.20 -16.43 4.33
C ASN A 215 -24.63 -16.14 5.73
N GLU A 216 -24.61 -17.14 6.61
CA GLU A 216 -24.14 -16.98 8.01
C GLU A 216 -22.73 -16.39 8.10
N GLU A 217 -21.80 -16.86 7.25
CA GLU A 217 -20.41 -16.42 7.23
C GLU A 217 -20.27 -14.94 6.78
N ALA A 218 -21.00 -14.52 5.75
CA ALA A 218 -21.04 -13.13 5.29
C ALA A 218 -21.78 -12.22 6.27
N GLY A 219 -22.85 -12.73 6.89
CA GLY A 219 -23.59 -12.05 7.94
C GLY A 219 -22.70 -11.73 9.15
N MET A 220 -21.77 -12.62 9.49
CA MET A 220 -20.79 -12.38 10.54
C MET A 220 -19.85 -11.21 10.23
N MET A 221 -19.40 -11.08 8.98
CA MET A 221 -18.56 -9.94 8.57
C MET A 221 -19.34 -8.62 8.50
N LEU A 222 -20.60 -8.66 8.10
CA LEU A 222 -21.49 -7.48 8.19
C LEU A 222 -21.68 -7.04 9.64
N PHE A 223 -21.88 -7.98 10.56
CA PHE A 223 -21.92 -7.69 12.00
C PHE A 223 -20.60 -7.04 12.47
N LEU A 224 -19.45 -7.61 12.09
CA LEU A 224 -18.14 -7.06 12.46
C LEU A 224 -17.93 -5.65 11.90
N LYS A 225 -18.36 -5.39 10.66
CA LYS A 225 -18.36 -4.06 10.05
C LYS A 225 -19.19 -3.07 10.86
N GLN A 226 -20.39 -3.45 11.29
CA GLN A 226 -21.24 -2.62 12.16
C GLN A 226 -20.59 -2.33 13.52
N LYS A 227 -19.72 -3.23 13.99
CA LYS A 227 -18.92 -3.07 15.22
C LYS A 227 -17.59 -2.33 15.02
N GLY A 228 -17.36 -1.79 13.83
CA GLY A 228 -16.19 -0.96 13.52
C GLY A 228 -14.94 -1.74 13.11
N VAL A 229 -15.04 -3.04 12.84
CA VAL A 229 -13.94 -3.78 12.20
C VAL A 229 -13.82 -3.29 10.76
N PRO A 230 -12.61 -2.92 10.28
CA PRO A 230 -12.42 -2.35 8.95
C PRO A 230 -12.37 -3.43 7.87
N VAL A 231 -13.46 -4.18 7.73
CA VAL A 231 -13.53 -5.38 6.85
C VAL A 231 -13.38 -5.07 5.36
N ASP A 232 -13.57 -3.81 4.98
CA ASP A 232 -13.42 -3.33 3.61
C ASP A 232 -12.12 -2.54 3.39
N MET A 233 -11.21 -2.46 4.37
CA MET A 233 -10.00 -1.66 4.16
C MET A 233 -9.13 -2.23 3.05
N GLY A 234 -8.53 -1.34 2.27
CA GLY A 234 -7.64 -1.69 1.19
C GLY A 234 -6.97 -0.45 0.64
N CYS A 235 -6.02 -0.64 -0.27
CA CYS A 235 -5.33 0.46 -0.91
C CYS A 235 -4.88 0.09 -2.33
N CYS A 236 -4.86 1.11 -3.20
CA CYS A 236 -4.15 1.08 -4.47
C CYS A 236 -2.67 1.37 -4.23
N PHE A 237 -1.81 1.01 -5.18
CA PHE A 237 -0.43 1.45 -5.19
C PHE A 237 0.13 1.53 -6.60
N ALA A 238 1.13 2.37 -6.78
CA ALA A 238 2.10 2.26 -7.86
C ALA A 238 3.50 2.48 -7.28
N LEU A 239 4.48 1.74 -7.78
CA LEU A 239 5.88 1.91 -7.45
C LEU A 239 6.73 1.80 -8.69
N GLY A 240 7.84 2.55 -8.74
CA GLY A 240 8.84 2.46 -9.78
C GLY A 240 10.22 2.34 -9.16
N ILE A 241 11.05 1.41 -9.65
CA ILE A 241 12.43 1.22 -9.20
C ILE A 241 13.37 1.25 -10.40
N ARG A 242 14.37 2.14 -10.33
CA ARG A 242 15.45 2.27 -11.29
C ARG A 242 16.45 1.12 -11.16
N LEU A 243 16.64 0.42 -12.26
CA LEU A 243 17.70 -0.56 -12.47
C LEU A 243 18.49 -0.16 -13.72
N ASP A 244 19.71 0.33 -13.53
CA ASP A 244 20.56 0.85 -14.60
C ASP A 244 19.86 1.99 -15.39
N ASN A 245 19.60 1.77 -16.69
CA ASN A 245 18.88 2.66 -17.60
C ASN A 245 17.40 2.26 -17.78
N LYS A 246 16.86 1.48 -16.86
CA LYS A 246 15.48 1.00 -16.89
C LYS A 246 14.73 1.42 -15.64
N LEU A 247 13.45 1.70 -15.82
CA LEU A 247 12.47 1.84 -14.76
C LEU A 247 11.58 0.60 -14.75
N ILE A 248 11.57 -0.11 -13.63
CA ILE A 248 10.69 -1.25 -13.40
C ILE A 248 9.51 -0.76 -12.56
N THR A 249 8.32 -0.77 -13.15
CA THR A 249 7.10 -0.25 -12.52
C THR A 249 6.17 -1.40 -12.17
N TYR A 250 5.58 -1.36 -10.99
CA TYR A 250 4.52 -2.27 -10.53
C TYR A 250 3.35 -1.44 -10.01
N TRP A 251 2.11 -1.82 -10.34
CA TRP A 251 0.94 -1.11 -9.82
C TRP A 251 -0.26 -2.02 -9.63
N ASN A 252 -1.17 -1.55 -8.80
CA ASN A 252 -2.47 -2.13 -8.55
C ASN A 252 -3.46 -1.03 -8.18
N GLY A 253 -4.54 -0.91 -8.94
CA GLY A 253 -5.55 0.12 -8.74
C GLY A 253 -5.38 1.27 -9.73
N ASP A 254 -5.63 2.49 -9.29
CA ASP A 254 -5.71 3.72 -10.08
C ASP A 254 -4.70 4.79 -9.65
N VAL A 255 -3.67 4.39 -8.89
CA VAL A 255 -2.47 5.22 -8.76
C VAL A 255 -1.73 5.22 -10.10
N ARG A 256 -1.49 6.41 -10.64
CA ARG A 256 -0.97 6.59 -12.00
C ARG A 256 0.53 6.84 -12.00
N GLY A 257 1.24 6.19 -12.91
CA GLY A 257 2.66 6.41 -13.16
C GLY A 257 2.90 7.01 -14.55
N TYR A 258 3.68 8.07 -14.63
CA TYR A 258 4.03 8.76 -15.88
C TYR A 258 5.55 8.87 -16.03
N LEU A 259 6.02 8.83 -17.27
CA LEU A 259 7.37 9.21 -17.65
C LEU A 259 7.32 10.43 -18.55
N LYS A 260 7.91 11.54 -18.11
CA LYS A 260 8.11 12.73 -18.92
C LYS A 260 9.52 12.70 -19.51
N GLY A 261 9.61 12.65 -20.83
CA GLY A 261 10.87 12.71 -21.55
C GLY A 261 11.46 14.12 -21.60
N SER A 262 12.76 14.22 -21.90
CA SER A 262 13.46 15.50 -22.03
C SER A 262 12.89 16.43 -23.12
N THR A 263 12.23 15.87 -24.13
CA THR A 263 11.57 16.59 -25.24
C THR A 263 10.12 17.00 -24.96
N SER A 264 9.69 16.97 -23.69
CA SER A 264 8.31 17.25 -23.28
C SER A 264 7.26 16.27 -23.83
N THR A 265 7.66 15.03 -24.16
CA THR A 265 6.69 13.95 -24.32
C THR A 265 6.30 13.40 -22.95
N ILE A 266 5.04 13.04 -22.75
CA ILE A 266 4.59 12.32 -21.55
C ILE A 266 4.02 10.98 -21.96
N GLN A 267 4.52 9.93 -21.33
CA GLN A 267 4.01 8.58 -21.45
C GLN A 267 3.32 8.17 -20.15
N LEU A 268 2.07 7.75 -20.24
CA LEU A 268 1.41 7.02 -19.16
C LEU A 268 1.93 5.58 -19.15
N ILE A 269 2.45 5.13 -18.01
CA ILE A 269 3.03 3.79 -17.83
C ILE A 269 1.99 2.81 -17.29
N THR A 270 1.20 3.25 -16.32
CA THR A 270 0.22 2.43 -15.61
C THR A 270 -1.14 2.50 -16.28
N LEU A 271 -1.94 1.45 -16.10
CA LEU A 271 -3.33 1.42 -16.55
C LEU A 271 -4.25 1.29 -15.34
N ASP A 272 -5.22 2.19 -15.21
CA ASP A 272 -6.17 2.17 -14.09
C ASP A 272 -6.92 0.82 -14.07
N HIS A 273 -6.91 0.15 -12.92
CA HIS A 273 -7.71 -1.06 -12.71
C HIS A 273 -9.14 -0.72 -12.28
N ASN A 274 -9.80 0.22 -12.96
CA ASN A 274 -11.19 0.55 -12.69
C ASN A 274 -12.16 -0.19 -13.63
N PHE A 275 -13.40 -0.39 -13.19
CA PHE A 275 -14.42 -1.11 -13.95
C PHE A 275 -14.72 -0.46 -15.31
N VAL A 276 -14.62 0.86 -15.38
CA VAL A 276 -14.87 1.63 -16.60
C VAL A 276 -13.89 1.23 -17.71
N VAL A 277 -12.59 1.23 -17.42
CA VAL A 277 -11.53 0.86 -18.37
C VAL A 277 -11.77 -0.54 -18.94
N ASN A 278 -12.21 -1.49 -18.09
CA ASN A 278 -12.54 -2.85 -18.52
C ASN A 278 -13.76 -2.90 -19.45
N SER A 279 -14.79 -2.09 -19.19
CA SER A 279 -16.00 -2.04 -20.04
C SER A 279 -15.75 -1.43 -21.43
N VAL A 280 -14.85 -0.44 -21.53
CA VAL A 280 -14.43 0.16 -22.80
C VAL A 280 -13.65 -0.84 -23.62
N TRP A 281 -12.71 -1.51 -22.98
CA TRP A 281 -11.81 -2.44 -23.63
C TRP A 281 -12.54 -3.67 -24.22
N ARG A 282 -13.68 -4.07 -23.65
CA ARG A 282 -14.56 -5.13 -24.20
C ARG A 282 -15.50 -4.67 -25.31
N GLY A 283 -15.41 -3.40 -25.72
CA GLY A 283 -16.33 -2.80 -26.68
C GLY A 283 -17.76 -2.66 -26.17
N GLN A 284 -17.99 -2.80 -24.86
CA GLN A 284 -19.31 -2.69 -24.23
C GLN A 284 -19.69 -1.22 -23.98
N ASN A 285 -18.69 -0.34 -23.89
CA ASN A 285 -18.85 1.10 -23.90
C ASN A 285 -17.97 1.73 -24.98
N SER A 286 -18.44 2.81 -25.60
CA SER A 286 -17.63 3.56 -26.56
C SER A 286 -16.54 4.34 -25.85
N ALA A 287 -15.40 4.57 -26.51
CA ALA A 287 -14.33 5.45 -26.01
C ALA A 287 -14.90 6.80 -25.56
N ARG A 288 -15.87 7.34 -26.31
CA ARG A 288 -16.60 8.59 -26.03
C ARG A 288 -17.40 8.57 -24.72
N THR A 289 -17.96 7.41 -24.35
CA THR A 289 -18.66 7.21 -23.07
C THR A 289 -17.67 7.24 -21.92
N ALA A 290 -16.48 6.69 -22.13
CA ALA A 290 -15.41 6.69 -21.14
C ALA A 290 -14.68 8.03 -21.01
N THR A 291 -14.60 8.84 -22.07
CA THR A 291 -14.14 10.23 -21.98
C THR A 291 -15.07 11.07 -21.11
N SER A 292 -16.38 10.81 -21.14
CA SER A 292 -17.33 11.46 -20.21
C SER A 292 -17.14 11.04 -18.75
N TRP A 293 -16.36 9.98 -18.50
CA TRP A 293 -15.95 9.49 -17.18
C TRP A 293 -14.43 9.67 -16.93
N GLY A 294 -13.72 10.47 -17.74
CA GLY A 294 -12.32 10.86 -17.51
C GLY A 294 -11.22 10.05 -18.23
N ILE A 295 -11.57 9.19 -19.20
CA ILE A 295 -10.58 8.38 -19.94
C ILE A 295 -10.26 8.99 -21.32
N ASP A 296 -8.97 9.24 -21.57
CA ASP A 296 -8.45 9.83 -22.80
C ASP A 296 -8.37 8.82 -23.97
N GLU A 297 -8.62 9.27 -25.20
CA GLU A 297 -8.66 8.44 -26.42
C GLU A 297 -7.29 7.83 -26.78
N GLY A 298 -6.18 8.42 -26.31
CA GLY A 298 -4.82 7.95 -26.58
C GLY A 298 -4.45 6.58 -25.97
N GLU A 299 -5.14 6.12 -24.92
CA GLU A 299 -4.95 4.78 -24.34
C GLU A 299 -5.38 3.65 -25.27
N TRP A 300 -6.23 3.96 -26.26
CA TRP A 300 -6.81 2.98 -27.18
C TRP A 300 -5.80 2.42 -28.19
N GLU A 301 -4.91 3.27 -28.72
CA GLU A 301 -3.99 2.88 -29.81
C GLU A 301 -2.86 1.96 -29.31
N GLN A 302 -2.43 2.07 -28.05
CA GLN A 302 -1.39 1.19 -27.48
C GLN A 302 -1.85 -0.25 -27.19
N ARG A 303 -3.16 -0.51 -27.09
CA ARG A 303 -3.72 -1.79 -26.59
C ARG A 303 -4.05 -2.86 -27.65
N GLN A 304 -3.89 -2.61 -28.95
CA GLN A 304 -4.20 -3.63 -29.97
C GLN A 304 -3.28 -4.86 -29.96
N THR A 305 -2.21 -4.88 -29.15
CA THR A 305 -1.16 -5.90 -29.18
C THR A 305 -1.22 -6.96 -28.06
N THR A 306 -2.17 -6.88 -27.12
CA THR A 306 -2.22 -7.77 -25.94
C THR A 306 -3.55 -8.54 -25.84
N PRO A 307 -3.54 -9.88 -25.64
CA PRO A 307 -4.76 -10.70 -25.67
C PRO A 307 -5.65 -10.53 -24.43
N PRO A 308 -6.96 -10.82 -24.55
CA PRO A 308 -7.92 -10.52 -23.51
C PRO A 308 -7.92 -11.44 -22.28
N PHE A 309 -8.11 -10.83 -21.10
CA PHE A 309 -8.44 -11.47 -19.82
C PHE A 309 -9.92 -11.88 -19.75
N GLU A 310 -10.18 -13.17 -19.46
CA GLU A 310 -11.52 -13.73 -19.23
C GLU A 310 -12.07 -13.24 -17.87
N ALA A 311 -13.06 -12.34 -17.90
CA ALA A 311 -13.91 -12.05 -16.74
C ALA A 311 -15.37 -11.95 -17.21
N ASP A 312 -15.88 -13.02 -17.82
CA ASP A 312 -17.10 -12.99 -18.63
C ASP A 312 -18.42 -12.85 -17.84
N LEU A 313 -18.41 -12.94 -16.52
CA LEU A 313 -19.67 -13.13 -15.78
C LEU A 313 -20.44 -11.85 -15.40
N PHE A 314 -19.83 -10.67 -15.41
CA PHE A 314 -20.40 -9.49 -14.73
C PHE A 314 -21.19 -8.52 -15.60
N ILE A 315 -21.11 -8.59 -16.94
CA ILE A 315 -21.49 -7.45 -17.81
C ILE A 315 -22.74 -7.71 -18.67
N GLN A 316 -23.38 -8.87 -18.59
CA GLN A 316 -24.59 -9.14 -19.38
C GLN A 316 -25.79 -8.23 -19.02
N PHE A 317 -25.75 -7.47 -17.92
CA PHE A 317 -26.91 -6.75 -17.38
C PHE A 317 -26.85 -5.22 -17.45
N ALA A 318 -25.71 -4.60 -17.78
CA ALA A 318 -25.61 -3.14 -17.86
C ALA A 318 -26.46 -2.50 -18.99
N HIS A 319 -26.96 -3.31 -19.93
CA HIS A 319 -27.77 -2.85 -21.06
C HIS A 319 -29.29 -2.80 -20.80
N THR A 320 -29.81 -3.40 -19.72
CA THR A 320 -31.27 -3.63 -19.58
C THR A 320 -31.98 -2.82 -18.50
N SER A 321 -31.29 -2.12 -17.61
CA SER A 321 -31.94 -1.36 -16.53
C SER A 321 -31.51 0.11 -16.55
N GLY A 322 -32.36 0.95 -17.16
CA GLY A 322 -32.24 2.40 -17.10
C GLY A 322 -32.46 2.91 -15.67
N PHE A 323 -31.39 2.96 -14.86
CA PHE A 323 -31.41 3.57 -13.55
C PHE A 323 -30.19 4.46 -13.26
N THR A 324 -30.51 5.67 -12.81
CA THR A 324 -29.64 6.81 -12.57
C THR A 324 -28.97 6.70 -11.20
N ARG A 325 -27.97 5.80 -11.04
CA ARG A 325 -26.94 5.88 -9.99
C ARG A 325 -25.61 5.34 -10.53
N MET A 326 -25.10 5.96 -11.59
CA MET A 326 -23.82 5.61 -12.23
C MET A 326 -22.58 6.21 -11.56
N LYS A 327 -22.73 6.99 -10.47
CA LYS A 327 -21.59 7.70 -9.86
C LYS A 327 -20.66 6.80 -9.04
N THR A 328 -21.12 5.64 -8.58
CA THR A 328 -20.34 4.68 -7.77
C THR A 328 -19.67 3.56 -8.56
N ILE A 329 -19.88 3.48 -9.88
CA ILE A 329 -19.18 2.51 -10.75
C ILE A 329 -17.85 3.08 -11.26
N GLY A 330 -17.72 4.41 -11.32
CA GLY A 330 -16.45 5.10 -11.67
C GLY A 330 -15.32 4.79 -10.70
N ASP A 331 -15.64 4.68 -9.40
CA ASP A 331 -14.68 4.41 -8.32
C ASP A 331 -14.55 2.90 -7.99
N SER A 332 -15.16 2.03 -8.81
CA SER A 332 -15.08 0.58 -8.62
C SER A 332 -13.72 0.06 -9.10
N ILE A 333 -12.73 0.16 -8.23
CA ILE A 333 -11.41 -0.43 -8.43
C ILE A 333 -11.56 -1.96 -8.37
N SER A 334 -11.22 -2.61 -9.47
CA SER A 334 -11.36 -4.05 -9.68
C SER A 334 -10.28 -4.88 -8.98
N THR A 335 -9.16 -4.26 -8.59
CA THR A 335 -8.07 -4.94 -7.90
C THR A 335 -7.38 -4.01 -6.89
N LEU A 336 -7.22 -4.48 -5.65
CA LEU A 336 -6.70 -3.71 -4.51
C LEU A 336 -5.83 -4.59 -3.62
N LEU A 337 -4.88 -4.01 -2.90
CA LEU A 337 -4.31 -4.68 -1.73
C LEU A 337 -5.36 -4.75 -0.62
N GLY A 338 -5.54 -5.93 -0.04
CA GLY A 338 -6.47 -6.21 1.06
C GLY A 338 -7.44 -7.38 0.75
N PRO A 339 -8.63 -7.37 1.35
CA PRO A 339 -9.54 -8.52 1.35
C PRO A 339 -10.01 -8.90 -0.05
N TYR A 340 -10.03 -7.96 -1.01
CA TYR A 340 -10.35 -8.21 -2.41
C TYR A 340 -9.43 -9.26 -3.07
N ASN A 341 -8.25 -9.53 -2.50
CA ASN A 341 -7.24 -10.44 -3.05
C ASN A 341 -6.94 -11.63 -2.11
N LEU A 342 -7.97 -12.29 -1.57
CA LEU A 342 -7.81 -13.52 -0.77
C LEU A 342 -7.42 -14.75 -1.60
N ARG A 343 -7.50 -14.69 -2.93
CA ARG A 343 -7.03 -15.74 -3.83
C ARG A 343 -5.52 -15.60 -4.04
N SER A 344 -4.73 -16.00 -3.03
CA SER A 344 -3.26 -16.02 -3.10
C SER A 344 -2.69 -16.91 -4.22
N GLU A 345 -3.54 -17.69 -4.90
CA GLU A 345 -3.18 -18.62 -5.96
C GLU A 345 -3.30 -18.04 -7.37
N GLU A 346 -3.94 -16.88 -7.56
CA GLU A 346 -3.99 -16.24 -8.89
C GLU A 346 -2.64 -15.57 -9.20
N PRO A 347 -1.97 -15.94 -10.31
CA PRO A 347 -0.54 -15.68 -10.50
C PRO A 347 -0.16 -14.21 -10.75
N ARG A 348 -1.12 -13.30 -10.97
CA ARG A 348 -0.85 -11.86 -11.21
C ARG A 348 -2.02 -10.99 -10.71
N PHE A 349 -1.96 -10.56 -9.46
CA PHE A 349 -2.91 -9.58 -8.90
C PHE A 349 -2.41 -8.13 -9.03
N PHE A 350 -1.27 -7.91 -9.68
CA PHE A 350 -0.69 -6.61 -9.99
C PHE A 350 -0.12 -6.66 -11.40
N GLU A 351 -0.01 -5.48 -12.01
CA GLU A 351 0.62 -5.32 -13.31
C GLU A 351 2.06 -4.84 -13.16
N SER A 352 2.85 -5.02 -14.21
CA SER A 352 4.22 -4.52 -14.25
C SER A 352 4.61 -4.09 -15.65
N ALA A 353 5.38 -3.02 -15.73
CA ALA A 353 5.93 -2.51 -16.97
C ALA A 353 7.44 -2.27 -16.82
N GLU A 354 8.11 -2.22 -17.95
CA GLU A 354 9.51 -1.79 -18.05
C GLU A 354 9.59 -0.67 -19.06
N THR A 355 10.31 0.39 -18.70
CA THR A 355 10.49 1.55 -19.55
C THR A 355 11.96 1.95 -19.53
N GLU A 356 12.53 2.24 -20.69
CA GLU A 356 13.88 2.83 -20.76
C GLU A 356 13.83 4.26 -20.25
N ILE A 357 14.88 4.68 -19.55
CA ILE A 357 15.01 6.03 -19.03
C ILE A 357 16.32 6.66 -19.49
N GLU A 358 16.26 7.93 -19.84
CA GLU A 358 17.38 8.76 -20.24
C GLU A 358 17.68 9.83 -19.19
N ASN A 359 18.87 10.43 -19.26
CA ASN A 359 19.22 11.53 -18.37
C ASN A 359 18.32 12.73 -18.64
N GLY A 360 17.74 13.29 -17.57
CA GLY A 360 16.79 14.39 -17.67
C GLY A 360 15.32 13.96 -17.79
N ASP A 361 15.05 12.66 -17.92
CA ASP A 361 13.69 12.15 -17.79
C ASP A 361 13.17 12.36 -16.37
N THR A 362 11.85 12.51 -16.26
CA THR A 362 11.17 12.69 -14.98
C THR A 362 10.09 11.62 -14.81
N PHE A 363 10.26 10.76 -13.81
CA PHE A 363 9.25 9.79 -13.38
C PHE A 363 8.34 10.38 -12.31
N ILE A 364 7.06 10.03 -12.43
CA ILE A 364 5.98 10.69 -11.70
C ILE A 364 5.01 9.62 -11.25
N LEU A 365 4.62 9.64 -9.98
CA LEU A 365 3.53 8.83 -9.44
C LEU A 365 2.51 9.77 -8.82
N ALA A 366 1.23 9.56 -9.09
CA ALA A 366 0.16 10.38 -8.54
C ALA A 366 -1.04 9.52 -8.09
N SER A 367 -1.61 9.82 -6.93
CA SER A 367 -2.93 9.30 -6.55
C SER A 367 -4.04 9.95 -7.39
N ASP A 368 -5.23 9.37 -7.32
CA ASP A 368 -6.38 9.80 -8.13
C ASP A 368 -6.92 11.19 -7.76
N GLY A 369 -6.56 11.70 -6.57
CA GLY A 369 -6.84 13.06 -6.15
C GLY A 369 -6.22 14.14 -7.04
N TYR A 370 -5.36 13.78 -8.00
CA TYR A 370 -5.04 14.61 -9.15
C TYR A 370 -5.86 14.16 -10.38
N ASP A 371 -6.69 15.06 -10.90
CA ASP A 371 -7.38 14.81 -12.17
C ASP A 371 -6.37 14.53 -13.30
N LYS A 372 -6.68 13.54 -14.13
CA LYS A 372 -5.78 13.03 -15.18
C LYS A 372 -5.44 14.09 -16.23
N ALA A 373 -6.42 14.88 -16.67
CA ALA A 373 -6.20 15.90 -17.68
C ALA A 373 -5.42 17.08 -17.07
N ASP A 374 -5.74 17.44 -15.83
CA ASP A 374 -5.05 18.51 -15.12
C ASP A 374 -3.58 18.17 -14.87
N ILE A 375 -3.28 16.97 -14.38
CA ILE A 375 -1.90 16.59 -14.09
C ILE A 375 -1.07 16.57 -15.38
N LEU A 376 -1.57 16.00 -16.47
CA LEU A 376 -0.84 15.95 -17.75
C LEU A 376 -0.53 17.34 -18.29
N ASN A 377 -1.53 18.23 -18.35
CA ASN A 377 -1.34 19.60 -18.84
C ASN A 377 -0.30 20.36 -18.00
N ARG A 378 -0.31 20.16 -16.68
CA ARG A 378 0.65 20.80 -15.78
C ARG A 378 2.04 20.24 -15.94
N LEU A 379 2.17 18.91 -15.93
CA LEU A 379 3.45 18.22 -16.09
C LEU A 379 4.17 18.63 -17.36
N MET A 380 3.46 18.91 -18.45
CA MET A 380 4.05 19.44 -19.69
C MET A 380 4.76 20.78 -19.46
N LEU A 381 4.18 21.65 -18.64
CA LEU A 381 4.67 23.01 -18.36
C LEU A 381 5.75 23.07 -17.27
N LEU A 382 5.86 22.02 -16.46
CA LEU A 382 6.83 21.98 -15.38
C LEU A 382 8.27 21.93 -15.90
N SER A 383 9.11 22.82 -15.39
CA SER A 383 10.55 22.85 -15.60
C SER A 383 11.26 23.14 -14.28
N GLY A 384 12.57 22.93 -14.23
CA GLY A 384 13.35 23.10 -12.99
C GLY A 384 13.50 21.82 -12.18
N SER A 385 13.90 21.98 -10.91
CA SER A 385 14.19 20.83 -10.04
C SER A 385 12.91 20.09 -9.66
N ALA A 386 13.02 18.80 -9.29
CA ALA A 386 11.88 18.02 -8.78
C ALA A 386 11.11 18.76 -7.67
N LYS A 387 11.84 19.50 -6.81
CA LYS A 387 11.26 20.34 -5.75
C LYS A 387 10.40 21.47 -6.31
N ASP A 388 10.92 22.22 -7.27
CA ASP A 388 10.20 23.35 -7.89
C ASP A 388 8.93 22.85 -8.61
N GLN A 389 9.05 21.70 -9.27
CA GLN A 389 7.93 21.06 -9.97
C GLN A 389 6.82 20.61 -9.01
N VAL A 390 7.20 19.96 -7.91
CA VAL A 390 6.25 19.57 -6.85
C VAL A 390 5.59 20.79 -6.22
N GLU A 391 6.35 21.84 -5.94
CA GLU A 391 5.82 23.09 -5.37
C GLU A 391 4.87 23.80 -6.34
N ALA A 392 5.18 23.83 -7.64
CA ALA A 392 4.28 24.37 -8.65
C ALA A 392 2.97 23.56 -8.73
N LEU A 393 3.05 22.23 -8.76
CA LEU A 393 1.86 21.37 -8.68
C LEU A 393 1.04 21.66 -7.42
N ARG A 394 1.70 21.90 -6.29
CA ARG A 394 1.07 22.22 -5.00
C ARG A 394 0.40 23.59 -4.98
N GLN A 395 1.03 24.63 -5.52
CA GLN A 395 0.46 25.98 -5.54
C GLN A 395 -0.76 26.07 -6.44
N GLU A 396 -0.76 25.28 -7.50
CA GLU A 396 -1.85 25.23 -8.46
C GLU A 396 -2.91 24.17 -8.10
N LEU A 397 -2.68 23.30 -7.10
CA LEU A 397 -3.72 22.42 -6.56
C LEU A 397 -4.89 23.35 -6.19
N PRO A 398 -6.05 23.23 -6.85
CA PRO A 398 -6.99 24.33 -6.87
C PRO A 398 -7.43 24.69 -5.47
N THR A 399 -7.17 25.94 -5.05
CA THR A 399 -7.96 26.56 -3.98
C THR A 399 -9.43 26.74 -4.39
N GLN A 400 -9.78 26.48 -5.66
CA GLN A 400 -11.10 26.70 -6.26
C GLN A 400 -11.85 25.46 -6.77
N VAL A 401 -11.18 24.33 -7.01
CA VAL A 401 -11.86 23.05 -7.20
C VAL A 401 -11.87 22.41 -5.83
N GLN A 402 -13.06 22.17 -5.29
CA GLN A 402 -13.24 21.40 -4.06
C GLN A 402 -12.66 19.99 -4.27
N GLY A 403 -11.35 19.82 -4.13
CA GLY A 403 -10.74 18.49 -4.08
C GLY A 403 -11.45 17.72 -2.97
N HIS A 404 -12.15 16.66 -3.36
CA HIS A 404 -12.90 15.83 -2.42
C HIS A 404 -12.05 14.69 -1.85
N ASP A 405 -10.80 14.55 -2.33
CA ASP A 405 -9.91 13.46 -1.96
C ASP A 405 -8.51 13.86 -1.48
N ASN A 406 -7.81 12.87 -0.94
CA ASN A 406 -6.39 12.93 -0.69
C ASN A 406 -5.62 13.01 -2.01
N SER A 407 -4.60 13.86 -2.06
CA SER A 407 -3.77 14.01 -3.26
C SER A 407 -2.31 13.89 -2.90
N THR A 408 -1.63 12.99 -3.58
CA THR A 408 -0.23 12.67 -3.37
C THR A 408 0.47 12.58 -4.71
N VAL A 409 1.62 13.26 -4.82
CA VAL A 409 2.49 13.17 -5.98
C VAL A 409 3.92 12.92 -5.53
N TYR A 410 4.56 11.94 -6.17
CA TYR A 410 5.99 11.67 -6.10
C TYR A 410 6.60 11.99 -7.45
N LEU A 411 7.73 12.71 -7.44
CA LEU A 411 8.48 13.10 -8.61
C LEU A 411 9.93 12.66 -8.45
N GLN A 412 10.53 12.14 -9.51
CA GLN A 412 11.95 11.82 -9.59
C GLN A 412 12.55 12.13 -10.95
N GLN A 413 13.66 12.86 -10.95
CA GLN A 413 14.48 13.15 -12.14
C GLN A 413 15.65 12.17 -12.24
N PHE A 414 15.96 11.68 -13.44
CA PHE A 414 16.97 10.64 -13.67
C PHE A 414 18.32 11.10 -14.22
#